data_AF-A0A0F7ZGP1-F1
#
_entry.id   AF-A0A0F7ZGP1-F1
#
_cell.length_a   1.000
_cell.length_b   1.000
_cell.length_c   1.000
_cell.angle_alpha   90.00
_cell.angle_beta   90.00
_cell.angle_gamma   90.00
#
_symmetry.space_group_name_H-M   'P 1'
#
loop_
_entity.id
_entity.type
_entity.pdbx_description
1 polymer ?
#
loop_
_entity_poly.entity_id
_entity_poly.type
_entity_poly.pdbx_seq_one_letter_code
_entity_poly.pdbx_strand_id
1 'polypeptide(L)'
;MGETVAAGEQVDVQSLPLVSPTGISRCVSEGEFVFKRLATLAAAYLVLDFCSVAMSKDAGFALASTQPPQDPTYFESVPLNGPCQSFELPRPLDPIRSGLLLPYRDIVGFLSFMAVLGALFALNDLVQYPILKACAPSRSQLWLHPSSFGSLRTILNKGLGGFWGGFWHSTFRHGFLAPGFYLLRHGYLAKGTRTTTNTLLFLSFVQSGVIHSAARLTSVPAKLWRPLAFFFLQAFGIVRT
;
A
#
# COMPACT_ATOMS: atom_id res chain seq x y z
N MET A 1 11.50 16.69 -22.19
CA MET A 1 10.88 16.08 -23.38
C MET A 1 11.25 14.60 -23.34
N GLY A 2 10.31 13.72 -23.02
CA GLY A 2 10.53 12.28 -23.15
C GLY A 2 9.90 11.85 -24.46
N GLU A 3 10.68 11.27 -25.37
CA GLU A 3 10.15 10.64 -26.58
C GLU A 3 9.11 9.59 -26.18
N THR A 4 7.92 9.71 -26.76
CA THR A 4 6.89 8.68 -26.62
C THR A 4 7.24 7.52 -27.52
N VAL A 5 7.76 6.44 -26.94
CA VAL A 5 7.99 5.16 -27.61
C VAL A 5 6.72 4.73 -28.34
N ALA A 6 6.82 4.45 -29.64
CA ALA A 6 5.69 4.04 -30.45
C ALA A 6 5.27 2.59 -30.11
N ALA A 7 3.99 2.28 -30.27
CA ALA A 7 3.49 0.93 -30.00
C ALA A 7 4.14 -0.07 -30.97
N GLY A 8 4.92 -1.03 -30.44
CA GLY A 8 5.63 -2.04 -31.23
C GLY A 8 7.11 -1.75 -31.47
N GLU A 9 7.63 -0.61 -31.00
CA GLU A 9 9.04 -0.28 -31.03
C GLU A 9 9.83 -1.20 -30.07
N GLN A 10 10.96 -1.74 -30.55
CA GLN A 10 11.80 -2.62 -29.74
C GLN A 10 12.47 -1.79 -28.63
N VAL A 11 12.06 -2.05 -27.38
CA VAL A 11 12.69 -1.43 -26.22
C VAL A 11 13.90 -2.26 -25.83
N ASP A 12 15.09 -1.65 -25.93
CA ASP A 12 16.30 -2.25 -25.35
C ASP A 12 16.21 -2.24 -23.83
N VAL A 13 15.83 -3.39 -23.26
CA VAL A 13 15.68 -3.59 -21.82
C VAL A 13 17.01 -3.43 -21.08
N GLN A 14 18.15 -3.63 -21.75
CA GLN A 14 19.47 -3.48 -21.12
C GLN A 14 19.83 -2.01 -20.90
N SER A 15 19.36 -1.11 -21.77
CA SER A 15 19.51 0.35 -21.60
C SER A 15 18.66 0.93 -20.45
N LEU A 16 17.64 0.21 -19.98
CA LEU A 16 16.76 0.71 -18.93
C LEU A 16 17.49 0.77 -17.57
N PRO A 17 17.36 1.88 -16.82
CA PRO A 17 18.01 2.01 -15.52
C PRO A 17 17.55 0.91 -14.55
N LEU A 18 18.46 0.45 -13.69
CA LEU A 18 18.16 -0.55 -12.67
C LEU A 18 17.20 -0.03 -11.59
N VAL A 19 17.23 1.28 -11.36
CA VAL A 19 16.40 1.97 -10.38
C VAL A 19 15.70 3.13 -11.07
N SER A 20 14.37 3.20 -10.93
CA SER A 20 13.58 4.29 -11.46
C SER A 20 13.85 5.60 -10.70
N PRO A 21 13.46 6.77 -11.25
CA PRO A 21 13.52 8.04 -10.52
C PRO A 21 12.70 8.06 -9.22
N THR A 22 11.73 7.15 -9.06
CA THR A 22 10.94 7.00 -7.84
C THR A 22 11.51 5.98 -6.87
N GLY A 23 12.68 5.38 -7.16
CA GLY A 23 13.35 4.41 -6.30
C GLY A 23 12.86 2.97 -6.46
N ILE A 24 12.09 2.67 -7.52
CA ILE A 24 11.66 1.30 -7.82
C ILE A 24 12.81 0.56 -8.49
N SER A 25 13.26 -0.55 -7.91
CA SER A 25 14.39 -1.33 -8.43
C SER A 25 13.94 -2.61 -9.13
N ARG A 26 14.62 -3.00 -10.21
CA ARG A 26 14.50 -4.32 -10.83
C ARG A 26 15.70 -5.22 -10.50
N CYS A 27 15.52 -6.53 -10.60
CA CYS A 27 16.63 -7.48 -10.46
C CYS A 27 17.21 -7.80 -11.84
N VAL A 28 18.52 -8.07 -11.89
CA VAL A 28 19.21 -8.44 -13.15
C VAL A 28 19.32 -9.95 -13.28
N SER A 29 19.47 -10.67 -12.17
CA SER A 29 19.58 -12.12 -12.13
C SER A 29 18.49 -12.76 -11.28
N GLU A 30 18.20 -14.04 -11.56
CA GLU A 30 17.24 -14.83 -10.77
C GLU A 30 17.72 -15.04 -9.34
N GLY A 31 19.03 -15.25 -9.15
CA GLY A 31 19.62 -15.40 -7.81
C GLY A 31 19.43 -14.14 -6.96
N GLU A 32 19.69 -12.96 -7.54
CA GLU A 32 19.44 -11.67 -6.88
C GLU A 32 17.96 -11.48 -6.57
N PHE A 33 17.07 -11.85 -7.51
CA PHE A 33 15.63 -11.79 -7.32
C PHE A 33 15.16 -12.65 -6.13
N VAL A 34 15.53 -13.93 -6.13
CA VAL A 34 15.18 -14.87 -5.05
C VAL A 34 15.75 -14.38 -3.71
N PHE A 35 17.02 -13.98 -3.69
CA PHE A 35 17.67 -13.47 -2.49
C PHE A 35 16.96 -12.24 -1.92
N LYS A 36 16.65 -11.23 -2.75
CA LYS A 36 15.94 -10.02 -2.29
C LYS A 36 14.56 -10.34 -1.73
N ARG A 37 13.84 -11.29 -2.32
CA ARG A 37 12.51 -11.69 -1.86
C ARG A 37 12.56 -12.48 -0.56
N LEU A 38 13.51 -13.40 -0.42
CA LEU A 38 13.77 -14.12 0.83
C LEU A 38 14.24 -13.18 1.94
N ALA A 39 15.13 -12.23 1.64
CA ALA A 39 15.56 -11.21 2.58
C ALA A 39 14.39 -10.31 3.03
N THR A 40 13.47 -9.98 2.12
CA THR A 40 12.24 -9.24 2.46
C THR A 40 11.35 -10.06 3.39
N LEU A 41 11.17 -11.35 3.13
CA LEU A 41 10.41 -12.25 4.01
C LEU A 41 11.04 -12.38 5.40
N ALA A 42 12.37 -12.54 5.46
CA ALA A 42 13.09 -12.63 6.73
C ALA A 42 12.97 -11.34 7.54
N ALA A 43 13.18 -10.18 6.90
CA ALA A 43 13.02 -8.87 7.54
C ALA A 43 11.58 -8.65 8.03
N ALA A 44 10.59 -8.97 7.19
CA ALA A 44 9.19 -8.87 7.55
C ALA A 44 8.84 -9.79 8.73
N TYR A 45 9.35 -11.02 8.76
CA TYR A 45 9.16 -11.95 9.87
C TYR A 45 9.71 -11.36 11.18
N LEU A 46 10.93 -10.83 11.18
CA LEU A 46 11.53 -10.21 12.38
C LEU A 46 10.72 -9.00 12.87
N VAL A 47 10.24 -8.16 11.96
CA VAL A 47 9.38 -7.01 12.31
C VAL A 47 8.06 -7.50 12.88
N LEU A 48 7.43 -8.51 12.27
CA LEU A 48 6.17 -9.07 12.74
C LEU A 48 6.30 -9.76 14.09
N ASP A 49 7.39 -10.49 14.33
CA ASP A 49 7.67 -11.10 15.63
C ASP A 49 7.76 -10.03 16.71
N PHE A 50 8.60 -9.01 16.50
CA PHE A 50 8.72 -7.88 17.41
C PHE A 50 7.38 -7.17 17.65
N CYS A 51 6.66 -6.82 16.58
CA CYS A 51 5.38 -6.13 16.68
C CYS A 51 4.31 -7.00 17.35
N SER A 52 4.29 -8.32 17.09
CA SER A 52 3.35 -9.24 17.72
C SER A 52 3.56 -9.30 19.23
N VAL A 53 4.81 -9.40 19.69
CA VAL A 53 5.15 -9.36 21.12
C VAL A 53 4.76 -8.02 21.73
N ALA A 54 5.03 -6.91 21.03
CA ALA A 54 4.66 -5.57 21.48
C ALA A 54 3.13 -5.41 21.62
N MET A 55 2.36 -5.95 20.67
CA MET A 55 0.89 -5.94 20.69
C MET A 55 0.33 -6.88 21.76
N SER A 56 0.87 -8.09 21.94
CA SER A 56 0.41 -9.06 22.95
C SER A 56 0.62 -8.56 24.38
N LYS A 57 1.62 -7.71 24.62
CA LYS A 57 1.87 -7.10 25.92
C LYS A 57 1.06 -5.84 26.18
N ASP A 58 0.40 -5.28 25.16
CA ASP A 58 -0.45 -4.09 25.28
C ASP A 58 -1.93 -4.50 25.36
N ALA A 59 -2.53 -4.29 26.54
CA ALA A 59 -3.93 -4.62 26.79
C ALA A 59 -4.91 -3.94 25.82
N GLY A 60 -4.58 -2.77 25.26
CA GLY A 60 -5.43 -2.09 24.28
C GLY A 60 -5.48 -2.78 22.91
N PHE A 61 -4.44 -3.54 22.55
CA PHE A 61 -4.52 -4.43 21.38
C PHE A 61 -5.22 -5.74 21.72
N ALA A 62 -5.01 -6.28 22.93
CA ALA A 62 -5.66 -7.52 23.38
C ALA A 62 -7.20 -7.38 23.54
N LEU A 63 -7.68 -6.25 24.05
CA LEU A 63 -9.12 -5.98 24.21
C LEU A 63 -9.85 -5.83 22.86
N ALA A 64 -9.16 -5.32 21.84
CA ALA A 64 -9.71 -5.19 20.49
C ALA A 64 -9.94 -6.55 19.80
N SER A 65 -9.29 -7.63 20.25
CA SER A 65 -9.45 -8.97 19.64
C SER A 65 -10.53 -9.82 20.32
N THR A 66 -10.99 -9.47 21.52
CA THR A 66 -11.91 -10.30 22.33
C THR A 66 -13.38 -9.89 22.26
N GLN A 67 -13.71 -8.76 21.64
CA GLN A 67 -15.09 -8.29 21.53
C GLN A 67 -15.55 -8.35 20.06
N PRO A 68 -16.48 -9.27 19.68
CA PRO A 68 -17.12 -9.17 18.39
C PRO A 68 -17.84 -7.82 18.31
N PRO A 69 -17.81 -7.10 17.17
CA PRO A 69 -18.53 -5.84 17.03
C PRO A 69 -20.03 -6.15 17.02
N GLN A 70 -20.65 -6.20 18.19
CA GLN A 70 -22.09 -6.37 18.34
C GLN A 70 -22.85 -5.09 18.00
N ASP A 71 -22.15 -3.96 17.84
CA ASP A 71 -22.74 -2.67 17.50
C ASP A 71 -21.92 -1.93 16.41
N PRO A 72 -22.50 -1.61 15.24
CA PRO A 72 -21.85 -0.79 14.21
C PRO A 72 -21.54 0.66 14.66
N THR A 73 -22.04 1.06 15.84
CA THR A 73 -21.68 2.32 16.51
C THR A 73 -20.56 2.17 17.54
N TYR A 74 -19.96 0.99 17.76
CA TYR A 74 -18.91 0.79 18.76
C TYR A 74 -17.74 1.77 18.64
N PHE A 75 -17.29 2.08 17.41
CA PHE A 75 -16.25 3.10 17.19
C PHE A 75 -16.73 4.56 17.35
N GLU A 76 -18.05 4.81 17.35
CA GLU A 76 -18.68 6.11 17.63
C GLU A 76 -19.06 6.25 19.12
N SER A 77 -19.22 5.14 19.85
CA SER A 77 -19.61 5.08 21.26
C SER A 77 -18.47 4.77 22.23
N VAL A 78 -17.28 4.41 21.74
CA VAL A 78 -16.04 4.51 22.53
C VAL A 78 -15.79 6.00 22.72
N PRO A 79 -16.00 6.56 23.91
CA PRO A 79 -15.67 7.95 24.14
C PRO A 79 -14.17 8.08 23.88
N LEU A 80 -13.73 9.15 23.22
CA LEU A 80 -12.29 9.48 23.14
C LEU A 80 -11.64 9.54 24.55
N ASN A 81 -12.47 9.65 25.59
CA ASN A 81 -12.12 9.65 27.02
C ASN A 81 -12.77 8.48 27.80
N GLY A 82 -13.20 7.42 27.15
CA GLY A 82 -13.79 6.28 27.83
C GLY A 82 -12.73 5.58 28.66
N PRO A 83 -13.07 5.05 29.85
CA PRO A 83 -12.13 4.29 30.63
C PRO A 83 -11.86 3.00 29.84
N CYS A 84 -10.84 3.04 28.98
CA CYS A 84 -9.98 1.88 28.85
C CYS A 84 -9.76 1.42 30.29
N GLN A 85 -10.10 0.18 30.63
CA GLN A 85 -9.68 -0.40 31.90
C GLN A 85 -8.16 -0.36 31.90
N SER A 86 -7.67 0.80 32.33
CA SER A 86 -6.30 1.15 32.54
C SER A 86 -5.89 0.24 33.66
N PHE A 87 -4.91 -0.61 33.38
CA PHE A 87 -3.97 -1.02 34.40
C PHE A 87 -3.67 0.23 35.24
N GLU A 88 -4.12 0.26 36.50
CA GLU A 88 -3.93 1.41 37.38
C GLU A 88 -2.43 1.66 37.48
N LEU A 89 -1.96 2.71 36.81
CA LEU A 89 -0.59 3.15 36.95
C LEU A 89 -0.51 4.24 38.02
N PRO A 90 0.66 4.38 38.68
CA PRO A 90 0.87 5.46 39.63
C PRO A 90 0.61 6.82 38.98
N ARG A 91 -0.28 7.59 39.61
CA ARG A 91 -0.89 8.85 39.16
C ARG A 91 0.05 9.95 38.61
N PRO A 92 1.36 10.05 38.94
CA PRO A 92 2.18 11.14 38.39
C PRO A 92 2.54 10.98 36.90
N LEU A 93 2.38 9.81 36.30
CA LEU A 93 2.88 9.50 34.94
C LEU A 93 1.78 9.32 33.87
N ASP A 94 0.51 9.39 34.25
CA ASP A 94 -0.64 9.10 33.36
C ASP A 94 -0.79 10.01 32.14
N PRO A 95 -0.62 11.35 32.22
CA PRO A 95 -0.89 12.24 31.08
C PRO A 95 0.20 12.15 29.98
N ILE A 96 1.45 11.97 30.39
CA ILE A 96 2.60 11.86 29.46
C ILE A 96 2.56 10.51 28.76
N ARG A 97 2.08 9.46 29.46
CA ARG A 97 1.94 8.12 28.91
C ARG A 97 0.74 8.00 27.96
N SER A 98 -0.37 8.67 28.22
CA SER A 98 -1.55 8.64 27.33
C SER A 98 -1.32 9.34 25.98
N GLY A 99 -0.59 10.47 25.97
CA GLY A 99 -0.28 11.21 24.74
C GLY A 99 0.64 10.46 23.77
N LEU A 100 1.56 9.63 24.28
CA LEU A 100 2.48 8.82 23.47
C LEU A 100 1.93 7.42 23.15
N LEU A 101 0.88 6.97 23.84
CA LEU A 101 0.33 5.63 23.67
C LEU A 101 -0.34 5.46 22.30
N LEU A 102 -1.16 6.43 21.88
CA LEU A 102 -1.81 6.42 20.57
C LEU A 102 -0.80 6.40 19.41
N PRO A 103 0.17 7.32 19.32
CA PRO A 103 1.15 7.28 18.24
C PRO A 103 2.02 6.03 18.29
N TYR A 104 2.35 5.50 19.47
CA TYR A 104 3.02 4.20 19.59
C TYR A 104 2.20 3.08 18.93
N ARG A 105 0.91 2.97 19.25
CA ARG A 105 0.02 1.95 18.69
C ARG A 105 -0.14 2.11 17.18
N ASP A 106 -0.29 3.34 16.69
CA ASP A 106 -0.39 3.63 15.26
C ASP A 106 0.91 3.23 14.53
N ILE A 107 2.07 3.53 15.12
CA ILE A 107 3.37 3.13 14.55
C ILE A 107 3.51 1.61 14.52
N VAL A 108 3.22 0.91 15.62
CA VAL A 108 3.30 -0.56 15.67
C VAL A 108 2.32 -1.19 14.68
N GLY A 109 1.08 -0.70 14.64
CA GLY A 109 0.07 -1.18 13.69
C GLY A 109 0.48 -0.93 12.24
N PHE A 110 1.01 0.25 11.93
CA PHE A 110 1.50 0.58 10.59
C PHE A 110 2.72 -0.27 10.19
N LEU A 111 3.68 -0.48 11.09
CA LEU A 111 4.84 -1.34 10.85
C LEU A 111 4.43 -2.80 10.60
N SER A 112 3.52 -3.34 11.42
CA SER A 112 2.93 -4.67 11.20
C SER A 112 2.27 -4.77 9.83
N PHE A 113 1.44 -3.78 9.48
CA PHE A 113 0.76 -3.75 8.18
C PHE A 113 1.75 -3.71 7.01
N MET A 114 2.77 -2.86 7.08
CA MET A 114 3.80 -2.76 6.03
C MET A 114 4.63 -4.04 5.92
N ALA A 115 4.94 -4.70 7.05
CA ALA A 115 5.65 -5.98 7.05
C ALA A 115 4.80 -7.12 6.46
N VAL A 116 3.52 -7.22 6.82
CA VAL A 116 2.59 -8.20 6.22
C VAL A 116 2.48 -7.98 4.71
N LEU A 117 2.26 -6.74 4.28
CA LEU A 117 2.20 -6.42 2.85
C LEU A 117 3.49 -6.79 2.13
N GLY A 118 4.65 -6.37 2.65
CA GLY A 118 5.95 -6.70 2.08
C GLY A 118 6.17 -8.21 1.95
N ALA A 119 5.81 -8.97 2.98
CA ALA A 119 5.87 -10.43 2.97
C ALA A 119 4.94 -11.04 1.92
N LEU A 120 3.68 -10.59 1.86
CA LEU A 120 2.69 -11.08 0.89
C LEU A 120 3.13 -10.85 -0.55
N PHE A 121 3.65 -9.65 -0.87
CA PHE A 121 4.14 -9.38 -2.22
C PHE A 121 5.41 -10.16 -2.54
N ALA A 122 6.32 -10.30 -1.57
CA ALA A 122 7.52 -11.09 -1.78
C ALA A 122 7.21 -12.58 -2.01
N LEU A 123 6.27 -13.13 -1.23
CA LEU A 123 5.80 -14.50 -1.38
C LEU A 123 5.06 -14.69 -2.72
N ASN A 124 4.16 -13.76 -3.07
CA ASN A 124 3.48 -13.80 -4.37
C ASN A 124 4.48 -13.83 -5.51
N ASP A 125 5.53 -13.00 -5.49
CA ASP A 125 6.56 -13.00 -6.51
C ASP A 125 7.33 -14.33 -6.57
N LEU A 126 7.70 -14.90 -5.43
CA LEU A 126 8.40 -16.20 -5.36
C LEU A 126 7.56 -17.37 -5.89
N VAL A 127 6.23 -17.31 -5.74
CA VAL A 127 5.31 -18.34 -6.24
C VAL A 127 4.95 -18.10 -7.70
N GLN A 128 4.62 -16.86 -8.06
CA GLN A 128 4.15 -16.50 -9.39
C GLN A 128 5.27 -16.58 -10.43
N TYR A 129 6.50 -16.19 -10.08
CA TYR A 129 7.64 -16.21 -11.00
C TYR A 129 7.89 -17.59 -11.63
N PRO A 130 8.08 -18.70 -10.87
CA PRO A 130 8.31 -20.02 -11.46
C PRO A 130 7.10 -20.53 -12.25
N ILE A 131 5.86 -20.24 -11.82
CA ILE A 131 4.65 -20.60 -12.55
C ILE A 131 4.62 -19.88 -13.90
N LEU A 132 4.88 -18.57 -13.93
CA LEU A 132 4.95 -17.81 -15.17
C LEU A 132 6.10 -18.28 -16.05
N LYS A 133 7.26 -18.62 -15.47
CA LYS A 133 8.40 -19.15 -16.23
C LYS A 133 8.06 -20.45 -16.94
N ALA A 134 7.27 -21.31 -16.30
CA ALA A 134 6.83 -22.58 -16.89
C ALA A 134 5.70 -22.41 -17.91
N CYS A 135 4.68 -21.59 -17.61
CA CYS A 135 3.44 -21.53 -18.39
C CYS A 135 3.36 -20.36 -19.38
N ALA A 136 4.04 -19.25 -19.10
CA ALA A 136 4.01 -18.04 -19.91
C ALA A 136 5.37 -17.29 -19.85
N PRO A 137 6.45 -17.82 -20.46
CA PRO A 137 7.81 -17.29 -20.30
C PRO A 137 7.95 -15.79 -20.62
N SER A 138 7.14 -15.28 -21.57
CA SER A 138 7.08 -13.85 -21.92
C SER A 138 6.65 -12.94 -20.75
N ARG A 139 5.93 -13.50 -19.76
CA ARG A 139 5.50 -12.83 -18.53
C ARG A 139 6.45 -13.03 -17.35
N SER A 140 7.44 -13.91 -17.48
CA SER A 140 8.42 -14.21 -16.42
C SER A 140 9.65 -13.31 -16.44
N GLN A 141 9.60 -12.18 -17.14
CA GLN A 141 10.74 -11.28 -17.22
C GLN A 141 10.95 -10.57 -15.87
N LEU A 142 12.18 -10.54 -15.35
CA LEU A 142 12.48 -10.01 -14.00
C LEU A 142 12.08 -8.54 -13.81
N TRP A 143 12.05 -7.75 -14.88
CA TRP A 143 11.59 -6.36 -14.84
C TRP A 143 10.08 -6.22 -14.62
N LEU A 144 9.29 -7.28 -14.81
CA LEU A 144 7.87 -7.35 -14.45
C LEU A 144 7.64 -7.61 -12.95
N HIS A 145 8.71 -7.94 -12.21
CA HIS A 145 8.68 -8.14 -10.76
C HIS A 145 9.59 -7.13 -10.04
N PRO A 146 9.30 -5.81 -10.14
CA PRO A 146 10.10 -4.77 -9.49
C PRO A 146 9.91 -4.78 -7.96
N SER A 147 10.66 -3.94 -7.24
CA SER A 147 10.41 -3.72 -5.80
C SER A 147 8.98 -3.23 -5.54
N SER A 148 8.37 -3.71 -4.45
CA SER A 148 6.98 -3.38 -4.09
C SER A 148 6.79 -1.89 -3.79
N PHE A 149 7.78 -1.28 -3.13
CA PHE A 149 7.78 0.11 -2.72
C PHE A 149 8.92 0.88 -3.36
N GLY A 150 8.69 2.18 -3.58
CA GLY A 150 9.69 3.14 -4.02
C GLY A 150 10.46 3.78 -2.87
N SER A 151 11.15 4.89 -3.15
CA SER A 151 11.93 5.62 -2.14
C SER A 151 11.03 6.51 -1.28
N LEU A 152 11.26 6.51 0.04
CA LEU A 152 10.65 7.47 0.95
C LEU A 152 10.92 8.94 0.57
N ARG A 153 12.02 9.20 -0.17
CA ARG A 153 12.33 10.54 -0.68
C ARG A 153 11.23 11.10 -1.58
N THR A 154 10.46 10.25 -2.26
CA THR A 154 9.34 10.75 -3.09
C THR A 154 8.25 11.36 -2.22
N ILE A 155 7.99 10.80 -1.03
CA ILE A 155 7.03 11.33 -0.05
C ILE A 155 7.54 12.68 0.45
N LEU A 156 8.81 12.75 0.87
CA LEU A 156 9.39 13.98 1.41
C LEU A 156 9.39 15.13 0.39
N ASN A 157 9.60 14.81 -0.89
CA ASN A 157 9.72 15.83 -1.94
C ASN A 157 8.38 16.21 -2.59
N LYS A 158 7.40 15.30 -2.62
CA LYS A 158 6.15 15.46 -3.40
C LYS A 158 4.88 15.19 -2.56
N GLY A 159 5.03 15.08 -1.24
CA GLY A 159 3.92 14.86 -0.30
C GLY A 159 3.04 13.68 -0.70
N LEU A 160 1.73 13.90 -0.71
CA LEU A 160 0.74 12.88 -0.98
C LEU A 160 0.81 12.32 -2.41
N GLY A 161 1.08 13.19 -3.39
CA GLY A 161 1.33 12.76 -4.77
C GLY A 161 2.59 11.89 -4.88
N GLY A 162 3.60 12.18 -4.06
CA GLY A 162 4.81 11.38 -3.91
C GLY A 162 4.59 10.03 -3.24
N PHE A 163 3.70 9.99 -2.24
CA PHE A 163 3.27 8.76 -1.60
C PHE A 163 2.58 7.84 -2.60
N TRP A 164 1.48 8.26 -3.22
CA TRP A 164 0.72 7.39 -4.14
C TRP A 164 1.39 7.17 -5.51
N GLY A 165 2.05 8.20 -6.04
CA GLY A 165 2.66 8.20 -7.36
C GLY A 165 4.10 7.69 -7.42
N GLY A 166 4.81 7.63 -6.29
CA GLY A 166 6.22 7.25 -6.25
C GLY A 166 6.56 6.11 -5.30
N PHE A 167 6.09 6.20 -4.06
CA PHE A 167 6.44 5.25 -3.00
C PHE A 167 5.49 4.04 -2.96
N TRP A 168 4.19 4.29 -2.97
CA TRP A 168 3.14 3.29 -2.77
C TRP A 168 2.97 2.41 -4.01
N HIS A 169 2.99 1.10 -3.74
CA HIS A 169 2.68 -0.02 -4.61
C HIS A 169 2.68 0.21 -6.13
N SER A 170 3.73 -0.29 -6.79
CA SER A 170 3.75 -0.38 -8.26
C SER A 170 2.89 -1.53 -8.81
N THR A 171 2.60 -2.56 -8.01
CA THR A 171 1.95 -3.81 -8.46
C THR A 171 0.55 -3.59 -9.03
N PHE A 172 -0.27 -2.75 -8.38
CA PHE A 172 -1.66 -2.53 -8.80
C PHE A 172 -1.83 -1.40 -9.81
N ARG A 173 -0.77 -0.61 -10.05
CA ARG A 173 -0.84 0.59 -10.89
C ARG A 173 -1.36 0.28 -12.28
N HIS A 174 -0.86 -0.79 -12.90
CA HIS A 174 -1.30 -1.19 -14.23
C HIS A 174 -2.80 -1.54 -14.27
N GLY A 175 -3.28 -2.28 -13.27
CA GLY A 175 -4.69 -2.66 -13.17
C GLY A 175 -5.61 -1.45 -12.93
N PHE A 176 -5.19 -0.49 -12.11
CA PHE A 176 -5.97 0.72 -11.83
C PHE A 176 -5.96 1.73 -12.99
N LEU A 177 -4.87 1.80 -13.77
CA LEU A 177 -4.79 2.69 -14.93
C LEU A 177 -5.47 2.12 -16.19
N ALA A 178 -5.70 0.81 -16.26
CA ALA A 178 -6.21 0.15 -17.46
C ALA A 178 -7.52 0.75 -18.01
N PRO A 179 -8.56 1.04 -17.19
CA PRO A 179 -9.78 1.68 -17.70
C PRO A 179 -9.52 3.08 -18.27
N GLY A 180 -8.62 3.81 -17.63
CA GLY A 180 -8.22 5.13 -18.09
C GLY A 180 -7.47 5.11 -19.42
N PHE A 181 -6.57 4.13 -19.61
CA PHE A 181 -5.90 3.91 -20.89
C PHE A 181 -6.85 3.44 -21.99
N TYR A 182 -7.88 2.65 -21.63
CA TYR A 182 -8.96 2.33 -22.57
C TYR A 182 -9.64 3.61 -23.07
N LEU A 183 -9.99 4.53 -22.17
CA LEU A 183 -10.64 5.79 -22.55
C LEU A 183 -9.76 6.66 -23.46
N LEU A 184 -8.47 6.75 -23.13
CA LEU A 184 -7.47 7.45 -23.94
C LEU A 184 -7.30 6.84 -25.34
N ARG A 185 -7.29 5.50 -25.45
CA ARG A 185 -7.09 4.80 -26.71
C ARG A 185 -8.24 4.99 -27.69
N HIS A 186 -9.46 5.11 -27.19
CA HIS A 186 -10.67 5.27 -27.99
C HIS A 186 -11.04 6.74 -28.23
N GLY A 187 -10.17 7.69 -27.84
CA GLY A 187 -10.39 9.11 -28.09
C GLY A 187 -11.42 9.78 -27.16
N TYR A 188 -11.89 9.09 -26.11
CA TYR A 188 -12.79 9.69 -25.11
C TYR A 188 -12.08 10.70 -24.20
N LEU A 189 -10.74 10.63 -24.11
CA LEU A 189 -9.91 11.55 -23.35
C LEU A 189 -8.78 12.13 -24.20
N ALA A 190 -8.54 13.43 -24.09
CA ALA A 190 -7.47 14.12 -24.82
C ALA A 190 -6.11 13.96 -24.11
N LYS A 191 -5.16 13.31 -24.78
CA LYS A 191 -3.80 13.08 -24.27
C LYS A 191 -3.13 14.39 -23.83
N GLY A 192 -2.35 14.32 -22.75
CA GLY A 192 -1.55 15.45 -22.25
C GLY A 192 -2.33 16.56 -21.55
N THR A 193 -3.66 16.46 -21.44
CA THR A 193 -4.47 17.47 -20.75
C THR A 193 -4.49 17.25 -19.23
N ARG A 194 -4.58 18.35 -18.46
CA ARG A 194 -4.77 18.29 -17.00
C ARG A 194 -6.07 17.56 -16.64
N THR A 195 -7.13 17.79 -17.40
CA THR A 195 -8.42 17.10 -17.22
C THR A 195 -8.24 15.59 -17.32
N THR A 196 -7.56 15.10 -18.35
CA THR A 196 -7.30 13.66 -18.50
C THR A 196 -6.47 13.12 -17.35
N THR A 197 -5.42 13.82 -16.92
CA THR A 197 -4.60 13.40 -15.78
C THR A 197 -5.43 13.27 -14.51
N ASN A 198 -6.29 14.25 -14.24
CA ASN A 198 -7.20 14.22 -13.09
C ASN A 198 -8.23 13.09 -13.23
N THR A 199 -8.81 12.88 -14.40
CA THR A 199 -9.75 11.77 -14.65
C THR A 199 -9.10 10.42 -14.36
N LEU A 200 -7.88 10.18 -14.85
CA LEU A 200 -7.14 8.95 -14.57
C LEU A 200 -6.89 8.75 -13.07
N LEU A 201 -6.53 9.83 -12.37
CA LEU A 201 -6.33 9.84 -10.93
C LEU A 201 -7.63 9.45 -10.20
N PHE A 202 -8.73 10.16 -10.44
CA PHE A 202 -10.01 9.89 -9.80
C PHE A 202 -10.51 8.48 -10.08
N LEU A 203 -10.44 8.01 -11.33
CA LEU A 203 -10.82 6.63 -11.69
C LEU A 203 -10.01 5.60 -10.89
N SER A 204 -8.69 5.78 -10.81
CA SER A 204 -7.80 4.87 -10.08
C SER A 204 -8.16 4.80 -8.59
N PHE A 205 -8.41 5.95 -7.96
CA PHE A 205 -8.75 6.03 -6.54
C PHE A 205 -10.17 5.51 -6.24
N VAL A 206 -11.15 5.79 -7.11
CA VAL A 206 -12.50 5.23 -6.97
C VAL A 206 -12.45 3.70 -7.09
N GLN A 207 -11.74 3.15 -8.07
CA GLN A 207 -11.59 1.70 -8.22
C GLN A 207 -10.91 1.09 -6.97
N SER A 208 -9.88 1.74 -6.43
CA SER A 208 -9.26 1.32 -5.17
C SER A 208 -10.27 1.31 -4.01
N GLY A 209 -11.08 2.38 -3.89
CA GLY A 209 -12.13 2.47 -2.89
C GLY A 209 -13.17 1.36 -2.98
N VAL A 210 -13.62 1.02 -4.19
CA VAL A 210 -14.59 -0.08 -4.43
C VAL A 210 -14.01 -1.42 -3.96
N ILE A 211 -12.75 -1.73 -4.33
CA ILE A 211 -12.10 -2.99 -3.94
C ILE A 211 -11.97 -3.09 -2.42
N HIS A 212 -11.57 -2.00 -1.75
CA HIS A 212 -11.46 -1.98 -0.29
C HIS A 212 -12.82 -2.05 0.41
N SER A 213 -13.87 -1.47 -0.18
CA SER A 213 -15.25 -1.62 0.32
C SER A 213 -15.73 -3.07 0.20
N ALA A 214 -15.44 -3.74 -0.92
CA ALA A 214 -15.75 -5.16 -1.09
C ALA A 214 -14.97 -6.05 -0.11
N ALA A 215 -13.67 -5.80 0.08
CA ALA A 215 -12.87 -6.51 1.09
C ALA A 215 -13.41 -6.31 2.51
N ARG A 216 -13.94 -5.12 2.81
CA ARG A 216 -14.61 -4.86 4.09
C ARG A 216 -15.89 -5.65 4.24
N LEU A 217 -16.74 -5.68 3.20
CA LEU A 217 -18.00 -6.42 3.21
C LEU A 217 -17.80 -7.89 3.59
N THR A 218 -16.68 -8.49 3.20
CA THR A 218 -16.38 -9.91 3.46
C THR A 218 -15.59 -10.16 4.75
N SER A 219 -14.98 -9.14 5.37
CA SER A 219 -14.10 -9.32 6.53
C SER A 219 -14.64 -8.78 7.84
N VAL A 220 -15.45 -7.71 7.82
CA VAL A 220 -15.99 -7.07 9.03
C VAL A 220 -17.35 -6.42 8.75
N PRO A 221 -18.32 -6.45 9.69
CA PRO A 221 -19.55 -5.66 9.56
C PRO A 221 -19.19 -4.17 9.49
N ALA A 222 -19.38 -3.53 8.31
CA ALA A 222 -18.82 -2.20 8.10
C ALA A 222 -19.61 -1.30 7.15
N LYS A 223 -19.52 0.01 7.43
CA LYS A 223 -19.98 1.10 6.55
C LYS A 223 -19.14 1.10 5.26
N LEU A 224 -19.71 0.63 4.14
CA LEU A 224 -19.03 0.47 2.84
C LEU A 224 -18.58 1.79 2.21
N TRP A 225 -19.17 2.92 2.59
CA TRP A 225 -18.77 4.22 2.06
C TRP A 225 -17.43 4.73 2.62
N ARG A 226 -16.97 4.21 3.78
CA ARG A 226 -15.76 4.72 4.44
C ARG A 226 -14.49 4.56 3.57
N PRO A 227 -14.18 3.39 2.99
CA PRO A 227 -13.04 3.27 2.07
C PRO A 227 -13.21 4.13 0.81
N LEU A 228 -14.41 4.17 0.22
CA LEU A 228 -14.69 5.02 -0.94
C LEU A 228 -14.38 6.50 -0.65
N ALA A 229 -14.91 7.03 0.47
CA ALA A 229 -14.66 8.40 0.88
C ALA A 229 -13.17 8.65 1.14
N PHE A 230 -12.48 7.72 1.82
CA PHE A 230 -11.04 7.83 2.07
C PHE A 230 -10.26 7.98 0.76
N PHE A 231 -10.37 7.04 -0.18
CA PHE A 231 -9.62 7.07 -1.42
C PHE A 231 -10.01 8.26 -2.31
N PHE A 232 -11.29 8.61 -2.35
CA PHE A 232 -11.74 9.79 -3.09
C PHE A 232 -11.12 11.09 -2.55
N LEU A 233 -11.04 11.25 -1.22
CA LEU A 233 -10.36 12.40 -0.61
C LEU A 233 -8.85 12.42 -0.89
N GLN A 234 -8.19 11.27 -1.01
CA GLN A 234 -6.78 11.22 -1.39
C GLN A 234 -6.56 11.83 -2.78
N ALA A 235 -7.42 11.51 -3.76
CA ALA A 235 -7.35 12.10 -5.10
C ALA A 235 -7.48 13.63 -5.06
N PHE A 236 -8.42 14.15 -4.26
CA PHE A 236 -8.54 15.61 -4.05
C PHE A 236 -7.30 16.23 -3.42
N GLY A 237 -6.71 15.55 -2.42
CA GLY A 237 -5.48 16.00 -1.77
C GLY A 237 -4.33 16.14 -2.76
N ILE A 238 -4.19 15.17 -3.69
CA ILE A 238 -3.14 15.17 -4.71
C ILE A 238 -3.31 16.30 -5.73
N VAL A 239 -4.54 16.59 -6.17
CA VAL A 239 -4.78 17.67 -7.15
C VAL A 239 -4.40 19.05 -6.59
N ARG A 240 -4.38 19.21 -5.27
CA ARG A 240 -4.04 20.47 -4.58
C ARG A 240 -2.56 20.62 -4.21
N THR A 241 -1.75 19.58 -4.34
CA THR A 241 -0.30 19.57 -4.05
C THR A 241 0.51 19.73 -5.32
#